data_AF-A0A849BR71-F1
#
_entry.id   AF-A0A849BR71-F1
#
_cell.length_a   1.000
_cell.length_b   1.000
_cell.length_c   1.000
_cell.angle_alpha   90.00
_cell.angle_beta   90.00
_cell.angle_gamma   90.00
#
_symmetry.space_group_name_H-M   'P 1'
#
loop_
_entity.id
_entity.type
_entity.pdbx_description
1 polymer ?
#
loop_
_entity_poly.entity_id
_entity_poly.type
_entity_poly.pdbx_seq_one_letter_code
_entity_poly.pdbx_strand_id
1 'polypeptide(L)'
;MLAGATRWPNPDDLYYVNLSQWTAERGTFPLRDTIFSDEVFPMTSFPPVASYDGLLGTLAHLLGVPAASVAYLVVPSVATALSVLALWRLLRAWRTPLVAVALSLALVFLLWDGGPGYAAPGNLFLIRLWQGKVVLLCLLVPLLLVALLRHAERALATGRSARRDLAALAAGGTAAVGLSTTGIFLVPVLALGGVAPLLVARRWRAAAAGFVVASAYPLAAGAVTLAVGGRSADDFAERRLFRFDPSWFGHEIFRDGVYGLVGVVAVLLGALLVPSRAARVTTGVLALVVGVTFVPGVTRLAYDLVGLGPTLWRISWAVTVAALVGVLGARLAAGGRRWRLLLPAGVAAALVASGLPIWSSANGVSLDWPPRYERGLGSVVVAEDVIARAEPGDTVLLPEQDAITLTVLTTRVKTVAPRDYFLDQLRDVPGFRYEQRLLLVRFANGEVVFAPDSEVVAALDDLDVDQACLLFPEEGEPPYRTTRVVERAQLLLGAGFTPTQRVGRTSCYAR
;
A
#
# COMPACT_ATOMS: atom_id res chain seq x y z
N MET A 1 1.30 7.06 18.92
CA MET A 1 2.15 6.13 19.70
C MET A 1 2.15 4.77 19.03
N LEU A 2 1.06 3.99 19.06
CA LEU A 2 1.03 2.66 18.45
C LEU A 2 1.46 2.64 16.96
N ALA A 3 0.93 3.55 16.14
CA ALA A 3 1.26 3.64 14.71
C ALA A 3 2.74 3.92 14.38
N GLY A 4 3.50 4.53 15.30
CA GLY A 4 4.94 4.73 15.12
C GLY A 4 5.79 3.66 15.80
N ALA A 5 5.20 2.83 16.65
CA ALA A 5 5.89 1.76 17.37
C ALA A 5 5.73 0.40 16.67
N THR A 6 4.70 0.23 15.84
CA THR A 6 4.54 -0.97 15.02
C THR A 6 5.54 -0.96 13.88
N ARG A 7 6.21 -2.09 13.68
CA ARG A 7 7.15 -2.31 12.59
C ARG A 7 6.77 -3.56 11.80
N TRP A 8 6.65 -3.42 10.49
CA TRP A 8 6.31 -4.50 9.57
C TRP A 8 7.03 -4.31 8.23
N PRO A 9 8.19 -4.99 8.05
CA PRO A 9 8.94 -4.91 6.80
C PRO A 9 8.10 -5.32 5.60
N ASN A 10 7.90 -4.38 4.66
CA ASN A 10 7.13 -4.60 3.45
C ASN A 10 8.05 -4.44 2.23
N PRO A 11 8.00 -5.37 1.25
CA PRO A 11 8.82 -5.25 0.05
C PRO A 11 8.32 -4.18 -0.94
N ASP A 12 7.09 -3.68 -0.79
CA ASP A 12 6.57 -2.56 -1.61
C ASP A 12 7.34 -1.25 -1.37
N ASP A 13 7.99 -1.12 -0.22
CA ASP A 13 8.81 0.02 0.23
C ASP A 13 9.85 0.41 -0.80
N LEU A 14 10.41 -0.62 -1.43
CA LEU A 14 11.40 -0.51 -2.48
C LEU A 14 10.99 0.48 -3.57
N TYR A 15 9.73 0.45 -4.02
CA TYR A 15 9.30 1.35 -5.08
C TYR A 15 8.97 2.74 -4.55
N TYR A 16 8.06 2.83 -3.56
CA TYR A 16 7.50 4.12 -3.13
C TYR A 16 8.51 4.98 -2.36
N VAL A 17 9.28 4.38 -1.46
CA VAL A 17 10.23 5.14 -0.64
C VAL A 17 11.50 5.47 -1.42
N ASN A 18 11.89 4.64 -2.40
CA ASN A 18 12.99 4.97 -3.31
C ASN A 18 12.68 6.21 -4.18
N LEU A 19 11.47 6.35 -4.73
CA LEU A 19 11.08 7.57 -5.46
C LEU A 19 11.11 8.82 -4.56
N SER A 20 10.67 8.65 -3.32
CA SER A 20 10.74 9.70 -2.31
C SER A 20 12.20 10.07 -1.99
N GLN A 21 13.07 9.06 -1.83
CA GLN A 21 14.49 9.24 -1.54
C GLN A 21 15.24 9.89 -2.71
N TRP A 22 14.92 9.52 -3.95
CA TRP A 22 15.45 10.17 -5.14
C TRP A 22 15.14 11.66 -5.13
N THR A 23 13.87 12.01 -4.88
CA THR A 23 13.45 13.41 -4.80
C THR A 23 14.14 14.13 -3.63
N ALA A 24 14.33 13.46 -2.49
CA ALA A 24 15.04 14.01 -1.35
C ALA A 24 16.51 14.34 -1.65
N GLU A 25 17.21 13.45 -2.35
CA GLU A 25 18.63 13.58 -2.65
C GLU A 25 18.95 14.44 -3.86
N ARG A 26 18.09 14.41 -4.89
CA ARG A 26 18.32 15.07 -6.19
C ARG A 26 17.52 16.36 -6.35
N GLY A 27 16.48 16.58 -5.55
CA GLY A 27 15.61 17.76 -5.66
C GLY A 27 14.68 17.73 -6.89
N THR A 28 14.62 16.61 -7.61
CA THR A 28 13.83 16.43 -8.83
C THR A 28 13.00 15.16 -8.74
N PHE A 29 11.80 15.15 -9.31
CA PHE A 29 10.97 13.95 -9.39
C PHE A 29 11.33 13.13 -10.63
N PRO A 30 11.58 11.82 -10.51
CA PRO A 30 12.06 11.01 -11.63
C PRO A 30 10.92 10.64 -12.58
N LEU A 31 11.26 10.49 -13.87
CA LEU A 31 10.33 10.02 -14.91
C LEU A 31 10.73 8.63 -15.46
N ARG A 32 11.89 8.13 -15.03
CA ARG A 32 12.47 6.85 -15.45
C ARG A 32 12.85 6.03 -14.22
N ASP A 33 13.45 4.86 -14.43
CA ASP A 33 13.84 3.95 -13.35
C ASP A 33 14.84 4.61 -12.40
N THR A 34 14.61 4.42 -11.10
CA THR A 34 15.53 4.85 -10.01
C THR A 34 16.01 3.69 -9.15
N ILE A 35 15.46 2.49 -9.36
CA ILE A 35 15.75 1.29 -8.58
C ILE A 35 17.05 0.66 -9.05
N PHE A 36 17.22 0.48 -10.37
CA PHE A 36 18.38 -0.20 -10.95
C PHE A 36 19.38 0.77 -11.57
N SER A 37 18.94 2.00 -11.87
CA SER A 37 19.73 2.98 -12.60
C SER A 37 19.40 4.41 -12.19
N ASP A 38 20.18 5.37 -12.68
CA ASP A 38 19.90 6.80 -12.56
C ASP A 38 19.13 7.28 -13.79
N GLU A 39 17.84 6.95 -13.84
CA GLU A 39 16.92 7.30 -14.93
C GLU A 39 17.31 6.74 -16.32
N VAL A 40 18.13 5.69 -16.37
CA VAL A 40 18.55 5.07 -17.65
C VAL A 40 17.45 4.17 -18.17
N PHE A 41 16.95 3.24 -17.36
CA PHE A 41 15.94 2.29 -17.78
C PHE A 41 14.53 2.86 -17.71
N PRO A 42 13.58 2.31 -18.46
CA PRO A 42 12.19 2.71 -18.33
C PRO A 42 11.65 2.43 -16.92
N MET A 43 10.79 3.32 -16.41
CA MET A 43 10.18 3.17 -15.10
C MET A 43 9.22 1.97 -15.04
N THR A 44 9.24 1.23 -13.93
CA THR A 44 8.39 0.05 -13.73
C THR A 44 6.90 0.38 -13.61
N SER A 45 6.53 1.53 -13.03
CA SER A 45 5.14 2.00 -13.08
C SER A 45 5.07 3.38 -13.74
N PHE A 46 4.55 3.44 -14.96
CA PHE A 46 4.54 4.62 -15.81
C PHE A 46 3.14 4.88 -16.40
N PRO A 47 2.72 6.14 -16.58
CA PRO A 47 3.35 7.35 -16.07
C PRO A 47 3.23 7.44 -14.54
N PRO A 48 4.14 8.16 -13.86
CA PRO A 48 4.07 8.34 -12.41
C PRO A 48 3.01 9.39 -12.06
N VAL A 49 1.73 9.04 -12.23
CA VAL A 49 0.60 9.95 -12.02
C VAL A 49 0.41 10.32 -10.53
N ALA A 50 0.83 9.43 -9.63
CA ALA A 50 0.78 9.69 -8.20
C ALA A 50 1.93 10.62 -7.79
N SER A 51 1.59 11.76 -7.18
CA SER A 51 2.54 12.78 -6.71
C SER A 51 2.89 12.65 -5.23
N TYR A 52 2.34 11.66 -4.53
CA TYR A 52 2.51 11.49 -3.09
C TYR A 52 3.95 11.21 -2.69
N ASP A 53 4.63 10.31 -3.41
CA ASP A 53 6.03 9.98 -3.12
C ASP A 53 6.94 11.21 -3.36
N GLY A 54 6.63 12.00 -4.39
CA GLY A 54 7.30 13.28 -4.64
C GLY A 54 7.04 14.31 -3.53
N LEU A 55 5.84 14.35 -2.94
CA LEU A 55 5.54 15.20 -1.78
C LEU A 55 6.38 14.79 -0.56
N LEU A 56 6.46 13.50 -0.25
CA LEU A 56 7.28 13.01 0.87
C LEU A 56 8.77 13.33 0.66
N GLY A 57 9.27 13.08 -0.55
CA GLY A 57 10.65 13.41 -0.91
C GLY A 57 10.95 14.90 -0.88
N THR A 58 10.02 15.75 -1.31
CA THR A 58 10.16 17.22 -1.22
C THR A 58 10.24 17.68 0.24
N LEU A 59 9.38 17.14 1.11
CA LEU A 59 9.45 17.44 2.54
C LEU A 59 10.78 16.99 3.15
N ALA A 60 11.26 15.80 2.79
CA ALA A 60 12.54 15.27 3.24
C ALA A 60 13.71 16.13 2.75
N HIS A 61 13.69 16.58 1.49
CA HIS A 61 14.65 17.51 0.90
C HIS A 61 14.73 18.81 1.70
N LEU A 62 13.56 19.44 1.96
CA LEU A 62 13.48 20.71 2.70
C LEU A 62 13.95 20.59 4.16
N LEU A 63 13.76 19.42 4.77
CA LEU A 63 14.16 19.14 6.15
C LEU A 63 15.60 18.63 6.27
N GLY A 64 16.27 18.29 5.16
CA GLY A 64 17.60 17.71 5.17
C GLY A 64 17.68 16.33 5.84
N VAL A 65 16.60 15.54 5.74
CA VAL A 65 16.51 14.19 6.34
C VAL A 65 16.25 13.13 5.27
N PRO A 66 16.55 11.85 5.52
CA PRO A 66 16.14 10.77 4.64
C PRO A 66 14.62 10.72 4.44
N ALA A 67 14.16 10.37 3.24
CA ALA A 67 12.75 10.21 2.94
C ALA A 67 12.08 9.13 3.80
N ALA A 68 12.83 8.07 4.14
CA ALA A 68 12.41 7.04 5.09
C ALA A 68 12.01 7.62 6.46
N SER A 69 12.68 8.68 6.94
CA SER A 69 12.32 9.32 8.21
C SER A 69 10.95 10.00 8.15
N VAL A 70 10.65 10.70 7.05
CA VAL A 70 9.33 11.31 6.84
C VAL A 70 8.28 10.21 6.67
N ALA A 71 8.54 9.26 5.78
CA ALA A 71 7.60 8.19 5.42
C ALA A 71 7.25 7.29 6.60
N TYR A 72 8.21 6.88 7.44
CA TYR A 72 7.95 5.91 8.50
C TYR A 72 7.72 6.53 9.88
N LEU A 73 8.37 7.64 10.22
CA LEU A 73 8.30 8.18 11.58
C LEU A 73 7.22 9.24 11.74
N VAL A 74 6.97 10.03 10.69
CA VAL A 74 6.02 11.16 10.74
C VAL A 74 4.66 10.74 10.19
N VAL A 75 4.62 10.23 8.96
CA VAL A 75 3.36 10.00 8.25
C VAL A 75 2.42 9.05 8.98
N PRO A 76 2.83 7.85 9.47
CA PRO A 76 1.90 6.92 10.10
C PRO A 76 1.16 7.54 11.28
N SER A 77 1.89 8.28 12.13
CA SER A 77 1.31 8.96 13.29
C SER A 77 0.30 10.04 12.88
N VAL A 78 0.67 10.92 11.94
CA VAL A 78 -0.18 12.02 11.49
C VAL A 78 -1.38 11.50 10.70
N ALA A 79 -1.14 10.63 9.72
CA ALA A 79 -2.18 10.05 8.89
C ALA A 79 -3.16 9.21 9.72
N THR A 80 -2.71 8.51 10.77
CA THR A 80 -3.61 7.71 11.62
C THR A 80 -4.55 8.62 12.38
N ALA A 81 -4.01 9.67 13.02
CA ALA A 81 -4.81 10.65 13.72
C ALA A 81 -5.84 11.32 12.79
N LEU A 82 -5.41 11.72 11.59
CA LEU A 82 -6.31 12.30 10.59
C LEU A 82 -7.36 11.30 10.09
N SER A 83 -7.02 10.02 9.93
CA SER A 83 -7.94 8.97 9.49
C SER A 83 -9.03 8.71 10.55
N VAL A 84 -8.67 8.71 11.84
CA VAL A 84 -9.64 8.66 12.95
C VAL A 84 -10.60 9.86 12.89
N LEU A 85 -10.08 11.08 12.67
CA LEU A 85 -10.90 12.28 12.55
C LEU A 85 -11.80 12.26 11.30
N ALA A 86 -11.31 11.70 10.20
CA ALA A 86 -12.07 11.53 8.97
C ALA A 86 -13.23 10.55 9.17
N LEU A 87 -12.98 9.43 9.85
CA LEU A 87 -13.99 8.45 10.23
C LEU A 87 -15.04 9.05 11.17
N TRP A 88 -14.62 9.79 12.20
CA TRP A 88 -15.52 10.55 13.08
C TRP A 88 -16.40 11.52 12.29
N ARG A 89 -15.80 12.27 11.35
CA ARG A 89 -16.52 13.22 10.50
C ARG A 89 -17.53 12.52 9.59
N LEU A 90 -17.18 11.36 9.03
CA LEU A 90 -18.07 10.54 8.22
C LEU A 90 -19.28 10.07 9.03
N LEU A 91 -19.06 9.47 10.21
CA LEU A 91 -20.12 9.00 11.09
C LEU A 91 -21.06 10.15 11.52
N ARG A 92 -20.51 11.35 11.80
CA ARG A 92 -21.32 12.55 12.07
C ARG A 92 -22.13 12.98 10.84
N ALA A 93 -21.55 12.96 9.65
CA ALA A 93 -22.25 13.33 8.42
C ALA A 93 -23.39 12.36 8.10
N TRP A 94 -23.20 11.07 8.39
CA TRP A 94 -24.24 10.04 8.32
C TRP A 94 -25.34 10.17 9.37
N ARG A 95 -25.16 11.07 10.35
CA ARG A 95 -26.07 11.31 11.48
C ARG A 95 -26.22 10.09 12.37
N THR A 96 -25.15 9.30 12.51
CA THR A 96 -25.13 8.10 13.34
C THR A 96 -25.43 8.46 14.80
N PRO A 97 -26.38 7.80 15.48
CA PRO A 97 -26.58 8.01 16.91
C PRO A 97 -25.35 7.54 17.69
N LEU A 98 -25.12 8.08 18.89
CA LEU A 98 -24.02 7.62 19.76
C LEU A 98 -22.67 7.54 19.01
N VAL A 99 -22.29 8.60 18.29
CA VAL A 99 -21.11 8.62 17.39
C VAL A 99 -19.84 8.10 18.06
N ALA A 100 -19.64 8.40 19.35
CA ALA A 100 -18.50 7.87 20.11
C ALA A 100 -18.50 6.34 20.19
N VAL A 101 -19.65 5.71 20.45
CA VAL A 101 -19.79 4.24 20.45
C VAL A 101 -19.54 3.68 19.06
N ALA A 102 -20.08 4.31 18.03
CA ALA A 102 -19.85 3.90 16.64
C ALA A 102 -18.37 3.96 16.28
N LEU A 103 -17.68 5.05 16.63
CA LEU A 103 -16.25 5.21 16.38
C LEU A 103 -15.46 4.17 17.16
N SER A 104 -15.74 3.96 18.45
CA SER A 104 -15.03 2.97 19.25
C SER A 104 -15.14 1.56 18.66
N LEU A 105 -16.33 1.15 18.21
CA LEU A 105 -16.51 -0.16 17.56
C LEU A 105 -15.78 -0.26 16.22
N ALA A 106 -15.81 0.81 15.42
CA ALA A 106 -15.06 0.85 14.18
C ALA A 106 -13.55 0.73 14.42
N LEU A 107 -13.03 1.36 15.48
CA LEU A 107 -11.62 1.25 15.87
C LEU A 107 -11.31 -0.14 16.44
N VAL A 108 -12.18 -0.73 17.27
CA VAL A 108 -11.99 -2.09 17.77
C VAL A 108 -11.90 -3.09 16.62
N PHE A 109 -12.79 -2.97 15.62
CA PHE A 109 -12.70 -3.74 14.38
C PHE A 109 -11.30 -3.55 13.77
N LEU A 110 -10.93 -2.33 13.39
CA LEU A 110 -9.62 -2.08 12.74
C LEU A 110 -8.41 -2.55 13.57
N LEU A 111 -8.44 -2.45 14.90
CA LEU A 111 -7.33 -2.84 15.77
C LEU A 111 -7.19 -4.37 15.96
N TRP A 112 -8.27 -5.13 15.74
CA TRP A 112 -8.30 -6.60 15.82
C TRP A 112 -8.36 -7.31 14.46
N ASP A 113 -8.11 -6.58 13.38
CA ASP A 113 -8.04 -7.11 12.01
C ASP A 113 -6.65 -7.61 11.60
N GLY A 114 -5.85 -8.05 12.58
CA GLY A 114 -4.55 -8.66 12.34
C GLY A 114 -4.67 -9.99 11.60
N GLY A 115 -3.61 -10.39 10.93
CA GLY A 115 -3.48 -11.64 10.19
C GLY A 115 -2.70 -11.46 8.88
N PRO A 116 -2.26 -12.56 8.25
CA PRO A 116 -1.33 -12.53 7.11
C PRO A 116 -1.86 -11.80 5.89
N GLY A 117 -3.20 -11.70 5.77
CA GLY A 117 -3.85 -10.97 4.69
C GLY A 117 -3.38 -9.52 4.53
N TYR A 118 -2.88 -9.23 3.34
CA TYR A 118 -2.29 -7.97 2.92
C TYR A 118 -3.36 -6.89 2.66
N ALA A 119 -4.61 -7.28 2.37
CA ALA A 119 -5.72 -6.37 2.05
C ALA A 119 -6.60 -5.99 3.26
N ALA A 120 -6.33 -6.54 4.44
CA ALA A 120 -7.18 -6.38 5.61
C ALA A 120 -7.27 -4.90 6.05
N PRO A 121 -8.49 -4.34 6.22
CA PRO A 121 -8.70 -2.95 6.63
C PRO A 121 -7.84 -2.47 7.81
N GLY A 122 -7.63 -3.28 8.84
CA GLY A 122 -6.83 -2.87 10.01
C GLY A 122 -5.33 -2.83 9.74
N ASN A 123 -4.80 -3.79 8.98
CA ASN A 123 -3.40 -3.76 8.52
C ASN A 123 -3.12 -2.50 7.69
N LEU A 124 -4.10 -2.09 6.86
CA LEU A 124 -4.05 -0.84 6.11
C LEU A 124 -4.15 0.38 7.05
N PHE A 125 -5.04 0.35 8.04
CA PHE A 125 -5.32 1.52 8.88
C PHE A 125 -4.16 1.99 9.78
N LEU A 126 -3.19 1.13 10.09
CA LEU A 126 -2.11 1.51 11.03
C LEU A 126 -0.72 1.12 10.53
N ILE A 127 -0.53 -0.14 10.14
CA ILE A 127 0.80 -0.67 9.79
C ILE A 127 1.31 -0.10 8.46
N ARG A 128 0.40 0.13 7.51
CA ARG A 128 0.76 0.54 6.14
C ARG A 128 0.39 1.98 5.80
N LEU A 129 0.03 2.76 6.80
CA LEU A 129 -0.53 4.10 6.63
C LEU A 129 0.50 5.16 6.20
N TRP A 130 1.73 4.75 5.91
CA TRP A 130 2.72 5.56 5.20
C TRP A 130 2.55 5.53 3.68
N GLN A 131 1.84 4.54 3.12
CA GLN A 131 1.63 4.39 1.68
C GLN A 131 0.51 5.30 1.17
N GLY A 132 0.73 5.99 0.04
CA GLY A 132 -0.26 6.91 -0.53
C GLY A 132 -1.62 6.24 -0.83
N LYS A 133 -1.63 5.00 -1.35
CA LYS A 133 -2.87 4.21 -1.57
C LYS A 133 -3.67 3.96 -0.29
N VAL A 134 -2.98 3.90 0.84
CA VAL A 134 -3.56 3.60 2.15
C VAL A 134 -4.06 4.90 2.81
N VAL A 135 -3.31 6.00 2.66
CA VAL A 135 -3.79 7.35 3.00
C VAL A 135 -5.05 7.70 2.20
N LEU A 136 -5.10 7.35 0.91
CA LEU A 136 -6.31 7.48 0.09
C LEU A 136 -7.49 6.75 0.75
N LEU A 137 -7.35 5.46 1.03
CA LEU A 137 -8.38 4.63 1.64
C LEU A 137 -8.84 5.15 3.01
N CYS A 138 -7.91 5.39 3.94
CA CYS A 138 -8.25 5.60 5.34
C CYS A 138 -8.61 7.05 5.66
N LEU A 139 -8.05 8.01 4.93
CA LEU A 139 -8.28 9.44 5.13
C LEU A 139 -9.18 10.04 4.05
N LEU A 140 -8.78 9.92 2.78
CA LEU A 140 -9.43 10.70 1.73
C LEU A 140 -10.80 10.12 1.31
N VAL A 141 -10.96 8.80 1.27
CA VAL A 141 -12.25 8.16 0.93
C VAL A 141 -13.36 8.59 1.92
N PRO A 142 -13.19 8.52 3.26
CA PRO A 142 -14.17 9.05 4.19
C PRO A 142 -14.49 10.54 3.98
N LEU A 143 -13.47 11.37 3.72
CA LEU A 143 -13.67 12.81 3.48
C LEU A 143 -14.40 13.09 2.16
N LEU A 144 -14.11 12.35 1.11
CA LEU A 144 -14.81 12.40 -0.18
C LEU A 144 -16.27 12.01 -0.03
N LEU A 145 -16.58 10.94 0.72
CA LEU A 145 -17.95 10.55 1.03
C LEU A 145 -18.70 11.66 1.80
N VAL A 146 -18.04 12.35 2.73
CA VAL A 146 -18.61 13.52 3.41
C VAL A 146 -18.88 14.67 2.42
N ALA A 147 -17.95 14.96 1.50
CA ALA A 147 -18.11 16.01 0.50
C ALA A 147 -19.25 15.70 -0.47
N LEU A 148 -19.32 14.46 -0.98
CA LEU A 148 -20.39 13.97 -1.85
C LEU A 148 -21.75 14.03 -1.17
N LEU A 149 -21.84 13.59 0.10
CA LEU A 149 -23.08 13.67 0.86
C LEU A 149 -23.54 15.11 1.06
N ARG A 150 -22.61 16.02 1.39
CA ARG A 150 -22.92 17.45 1.56
C ARG A 150 -23.42 18.10 0.28
N HIS A 151 -22.81 17.76 -0.85
CA HIS A 151 -23.26 18.18 -2.18
C HIS A 151 -24.67 17.67 -2.45
N ALA A 152 -24.92 16.37 -2.24
CA ALA A 152 -26.21 15.75 -2.46
C ALA A 152 -27.30 16.36 -1.58
N GLU A 153 -27.09 16.48 -0.26
CA GLU A 153 -28.06 17.05 0.67
C GLU A 153 -28.40 18.52 0.33
N ARG A 154 -27.40 19.34 -0.03
CA ARG A 154 -27.65 20.73 -0.44
C ARG A 154 -28.32 20.86 -1.78
N ALA A 155 -27.94 20.04 -2.76
CA ALA A 155 -28.58 20.04 -4.07
C ALA A 155 -30.03 19.53 -4.00
N LEU A 156 -30.34 18.57 -3.11
CA LEU A 156 -31.70 18.14 -2.84
C LEU A 156 -32.53 19.26 -2.20
N ALA A 157 -31.96 20.00 -1.25
CA ALA A 157 -32.65 21.08 -0.54
C ALA A 157 -32.88 22.34 -1.40
N THR A 158 -31.88 22.73 -2.21
CA THR A 158 -31.89 24.02 -2.93
C THR A 158 -32.09 23.89 -4.44
N GLY A 159 -31.99 22.68 -4.99
CA GLY A 159 -32.01 22.42 -6.43
C GLY A 159 -30.73 22.84 -7.17
N ARG A 160 -29.72 23.38 -6.48
CA ARG A 160 -28.49 23.91 -7.08
C ARG A 160 -27.23 23.31 -6.45
N SER A 161 -26.17 23.23 -7.23
CA SER A 161 -24.85 22.80 -6.77
C SER A 161 -24.06 23.99 -6.24
N ALA A 162 -23.62 23.93 -4.97
CA ALA A 162 -22.82 24.99 -4.38
C ALA A 162 -21.37 24.92 -4.89
N ARG A 163 -20.81 26.07 -5.29
CA ARG A 163 -19.42 26.14 -5.80
C ARG A 163 -18.40 25.56 -4.83
N ARG A 164 -18.58 25.80 -3.52
CA ARG A 164 -17.73 25.25 -2.47
C ARG A 164 -17.70 23.72 -2.46
N ASP A 165 -18.82 23.07 -2.78
CA ASP A 165 -18.91 21.61 -2.78
C ASP A 165 -18.25 21.04 -4.00
N LEU A 166 -18.53 21.62 -5.16
CA LEU A 166 -17.86 21.27 -6.40
C LEU A 166 -16.35 21.45 -6.28
N ALA A 167 -15.87 22.56 -5.69
CA ALA A 167 -14.45 22.77 -5.43
C ALA A 167 -13.85 21.69 -4.51
N ALA A 168 -14.56 21.28 -3.45
CA ALA A 168 -14.12 20.20 -2.58
C ALA A 168 -14.09 18.83 -3.29
N LEU A 169 -15.05 18.57 -4.20
CA LEU A 169 -15.06 17.37 -5.03
C LEU A 169 -13.92 17.35 -6.05
N ALA A 170 -13.65 18.48 -6.71
CA ALA A 170 -12.53 18.63 -7.64
C ALA A 170 -11.19 18.41 -6.94
N ALA A 171 -10.99 19.07 -5.80
CA ALA A 171 -9.79 18.94 -4.99
C ALA A 171 -9.61 17.50 -4.48
N GLY A 172 -10.69 16.87 -4.00
CA GLY A 172 -10.64 15.49 -3.52
C GLY A 172 -10.39 14.47 -4.63
N GLY A 173 -10.99 14.64 -5.81
CA GLY A 173 -10.73 13.77 -6.97
C GLY A 173 -9.29 13.89 -7.48
N THR A 174 -8.77 15.11 -7.54
CA THR A 174 -7.37 15.38 -7.91
C THR A 174 -6.40 14.81 -6.88
N ALA A 175 -6.63 15.08 -5.59
CA ALA A 175 -5.81 14.57 -4.50
C ALA A 175 -5.81 13.03 -4.44
N ALA A 176 -6.92 12.38 -4.78
CA ALA A 176 -6.99 10.92 -4.78
C ALA A 176 -6.04 10.27 -5.79
N VAL A 177 -5.95 10.85 -6.99
CA VAL A 177 -5.00 10.43 -8.02
C VAL A 177 -3.56 10.74 -7.60
N GLY A 178 -3.34 11.92 -7.01
CA GLY A 178 -2.05 12.29 -6.43
C GLY A 178 -1.58 11.34 -5.33
N LEU A 179 -2.50 10.82 -4.51
CA LEU A 179 -2.22 9.81 -3.49
C LEU A 179 -1.92 8.42 -4.08
N SER A 180 -2.63 8.03 -5.15
CA SER A 180 -2.43 6.74 -5.80
C SER A 180 -3.13 6.68 -7.15
N THR A 181 -2.55 5.92 -8.08
CA THR A 181 -3.22 5.50 -9.32
C THR A 181 -4.56 4.78 -9.08
N THR A 182 -4.79 4.21 -7.88
CA THR A 182 -6.10 3.66 -7.47
C THR A 182 -7.23 4.70 -7.57
N GLY A 183 -6.91 5.99 -7.39
CA GLY A 183 -7.88 7.08 -7.52
C GLY A 183 -8.54 7.15 -8.90
N ILE A 184 -7.84 6.70 -9.96
CA ILE A 184 -8.32 6.70 -11.36
C ILE A 184 -9.64 5.95 -11.48
N PHE A 185 -9.78 4.79 -10.84
CA PHE A 185 -11.01 3.97 -10.90
C PHE A 185 -11.86 4.04 -9.63
N LEU A 186 -11.26 4.28 -8.46
CA LEU A 186 -12.01 4.34 -7.20
C LEU A 186 -12.87 5.60 -7.09
N VAL A 187 -12.36 6.77 -7.51
CA VAL A 187 -13.12 8.03 -7.39
C VAL A 187 -14.38 8.03 -8.26
N PRO A 188 -14.35 7.59 -9.54
CA PRO A 188 -15.58 7.45 -10.32
C PRO A 188 -16.65 6.58 -9.66
N VAL A 189 -16.25 5.49 -9.00
CA VAL A 189 -17.18 4.63 -8.24
C VAL A 189 -17.76 5.38 -7.04
N LEU A 190 -16.92 6.07 -6.25
CA LEU A 190 -17.37 6.90 -5.13
C LEU A 190 -18.33 8.01 -5.60
N ALA A 191 -18.00 8.68 -6.70
CA ALA A 191 -18.80 9.74 -7.29
C ALA A 191 -20.17 9.19 -7.74
N LEU A 192 -20.21 8.04 -8.41
CA LEU A 192 -21.43 7.37 -8.83
C LEU A 192 -22.34 7.07 -7.62
N GLY A 193 -21.79 6.47 -6.57
CA GLY A 193 -22.53 6.23 -5.32
C GLY A 193 -22.99 7.53 -4.64
N GLY A 194 -22.12 8.54 -4.62
CA GLY A 194 -22.39 9.84 -3.99
C GLY A 194 -23.47 10.67 -4.67
N VAL A 195 -23.61 10.54 -6.01
CA VAL A 195 -24.66 11.24 -6.78
C VAL A 195 -25.93 10.42 -6.95
N ALA A 196 -25.93 9.12 -6.63
CA ALA A 196 -27.10 8.25 -6.72
C ALA A 196 -28.38 8.82 -6.04
N PRO A 197 -28.33 9.44 -4.85
CA PRO A 197 -29.51 10.07 -4.25
C PRO A 197 -30.13 11.16 -5.14
N LEU A 198 -29.31 11.89 -5.89
CA LEU A 198 -29.74 12.92 -6.82
C LEU A 198 -30.37 12.31 -8.09
N LEU A 199 -29.82 11.19 -8.58
CA LEU A 199 -30.39 10.45 -9.71
C LEU A 199 -31.79 9.92 -9.37
N VAL A 200 -31.95 9.31 -8.19
CA VAL A 200 -33.25 8.84 -7.67
C VAL A 200 -34.26 10.00 -7.56
N ALA A 201 -33.81 11.15 -7.08
CA ALA A 201 -34.62 12.37 -6.99
C ALA A 201 -34.76 13.12 -8.34
N ARG A 202 -34.30 12.54 -9.46
CA ARG A 202 -34.34 13.11 -10.82
C ARG A 202 -33.68 14.49 -10.94
N ARG A 203 -32.68 14.77 -10.10
CA ARG A 203 -31.86 16.00 -10.10
C ARG A 203 -30.64 15.84 -11.01
N TRP A 204 -30.86 15.49 -12.28
CA TRP A 204 -29.82 15.09 -13.24
C TRP A 204 -28.69 16.10 -13.40
N ARG A 205 -28.99 17.40 -13.46
CA ARG A 205 -27.97 18.46 -13.60
C ARG A 205 -27.01 18.51 -12.41
N ALA A 206 -27.53 18.41 -11.19
CA ALA A 206 -26.71 18.41 -9.99
C ALA A 206 -25.92 17.10 -9.83
N ALA A 207 -26.50 15.97 -10.27
CA ALA A 207 -25.84 14.69 -10.31
C ALA A 207 -24.67 14.70 -11.31
N ALA A 208 -24.92 15.16 -12.53
CA ALA A 208 -23.90 15.31 -13.57
C ALA A 208 -22.78 16.25 -13.12
N ALA A 209 -23.11 17.41 -12.53
CA ALA A 209 -22.11 18.33 -12.00
C ALA A 209 -21.25 17.68 -10.91
N GLY A 210 -21.86 16.98 -9.95
CA GLY A 210 -21.12 16.29 -8.89
C GLY A 210 -20.21 15.19 -9.43
N PHE A 211 -20.72 14.37 -10.36
CA PHE A 211 -19.96 13.27 -10.95
C PHE A 211 -18.81 13.78 -11.81
N VAL A 212 -19.09 14.69 -12.75
CA VAL A 212 -18.08 15.25 -13.66
C VAL A 212 -16.98 15.94 -12.86
N VAL A 213 -17.34 16.78 -11.89
CA VAL A 213 -16.33 17.54 -11.13
C VAL A 213 -15.46 16.63 -10.25
N ALA A 214 -16.03 15.58 -9.64
CA ALA A 214 -15.25 14.62 -8.87
C ALA A 214 -14.36 13.72 -9.76
N SER A 215 -14.86 13.32 -10.94
CA SER A 215 -14.25 12.29 -11.77
C SER A 215 -13.42 12.81 -12.94
N ALA A 216 -13.52 14.08 -13.32
CA ALA A 216 -12.85 14.62 -14.52
C ALA A 216 -11.34 14.40 -14.48
N TYR A 217 -10.67 14.76 -13.39
CA TYR A 217 -9.22 14.55 -13.26
C TYR A 217 -8.85 13.05 -13.19
N PRO A 218 -9.49 12.21 -12.34
CA PRO A 218 -9.29 10.76 -12.37
C PRO A 218 -9.43 10.10 -13.74
N LEU A 219 -10.49 10.42 -14.48
CA LEU A 219 -10.75 9.85 -15.79
C LEU A 219 -9.76 10.37 -16.84
N ALA A 220 -9.41 11.66 -16.81
CA ALA A 220 -8.38 12.22 -17.67
C ALA A 220 -7.01 11.58 -17.41
N ALA A 221 -6.64 11.41 -16.14
CA ALA A 221 -5.42 10.71 -15.76
C ALA A 221 -5.39 9.26 -16.25
N GLY A 222 -6.51 8.53 -16.12
CA GLY A 222 -6.64 7.19 -16.68
C GLY A 222 -6.51 7.16 -18.21
N ALA A 223 -7.17 8.09 -18.90
CA ALA A 223 -7.10 8.20 -20.35
C ALA A 223 -5.67 8.51 -20.83
N VAL A 224 -4.97 9.43 -20.16
CA VAL A 224 -3.56 9.74 -20.45
C VAL A 224 -2.68 8.52 -20.21
N THR A 225 -2.82 7.83 -19.07
CA THR A 225 -2.08 6.60 -18.77
C THR A 225 -2.26 5.54 -19.86
N LEU A 226 -3.49 5.33 -20.34
CA LEU A 226 -3.74 4.39 -21.44
C LEU A 226 -3.13 4.88 -22.76
N ALA A 227 -3.28 6.17 -23.07
CA ALA A 227 -2.78 6.76 -24.32
C ALA A 227 -1.26 6.70 -24.45
N VAL A 228 -0.51 6.78 -23.34
CA VAL A 228 0.96 6.72 -23.33
C VAL A 228 1.51 5.29 -23.16
N GLY A 229 0.66 4.26 -23.20
CA GLY A 229 1.08 2.87 -23.03
C GLY A 229 1.54 2.58 -21.59
N GLY A 230 0.69 2.92 -20.63
CA GLY A 230 0.99 2.79 -19.21
C GLY A 230 1.49 1.40 -18.80
N ARG A 231 2.39 1.37 -17.82
CA ARG A 231 3.04 0.18 -17.28
C ARG A 231 2.84 0.11 -15.77
N SER A 232 2.81 -1.09 -15.21
CA SER A 232 2.81 -1.31 -13.77
C SER A 232 3.62 -2.52 -13.43
N ALA A 233 4.40 -2.45 -12.34
CA ALA A 233 5.26 -3.53 -11.82
C ALA A 233 4.56 -4.88 -11.62
N ASP A 234 3.24 -4.85 -11.46
CA ASP A 234 2.45 -6.06 -11.39
C ASP A 234 2.38 -6.75 -12.76
N ASP A 235 3.21 -7.79 -12.94
CA ASP A 235 2.99 -8.81 -13.96
C ASP A 235 1.92 -9.81 -13.47
N PHE A 236 0.81 -9.85 -14.20
CA PHE A 236 -0.35 -10.69 -13.97
C PHE A 236 -0.45 -11.86 -14.95
N ALA A 237 0.69 -12.33 -15.45
CA ALA A 237 0.81 -13.62 -16.11
C ALA A 237 0.34 -14.79 -15.23
N GLU A 238 0.39 -16.02 -15.77
CA GLU A 238 -0.18 -17.25 -15.20
C GLU A 238 0.10 -17.48 -13.71
N ARG A 239 1.24 -16.98 -13.19
CA ARG A 239 1.67 -17.14 -11.79
C ARG A 239 0.81 -16.43 -10.75
N ARG A 240 -0.11 -15.53 -11.13
CA ARG A 240 -0.96 -14.78 -10.18
C ARG A 240 -2.46 -14.79 -10.49
N LEU A 241 -2.94 -15.78 -11.24
CA LEU A 241 -4.37 -15.91 -11.57
C LEU A 241 -5.28 -15.96 -10.33
N PHE A 242 -4.78 -16.48 -9.20
CA PHE A 242 -5.51 -16.49 -7.92
C PHE A 242 -5.96 -15.10 -7.45
N ARG A 243 -5.29 -14.01 -7.89
CA ARG A 243 -5.69 -12.64 -7.51
C ARG A 243 -6.97 -12.16 -8.21
N PHE A 244 -7.46 -12.92 -9.20
CA PHE A 244 -8.78 -12.72 -9.79
C PHE A 244 -9.89 -13.47 -9.05
N ASP A 245 -9.53 -14.41 -8.16
CA ASP A 245 -10.46 -15.25 -7.44
C ASP A 245 -11.14 -14.48 -6.29
N PRO A 246 -12.47 -14.30 -6.31
CA PRO A 246 -13.22 -13.66 -5.23
C PRO A 246 -13.06 -14.32 -3.87
N SER A 247 -12.81 -15.64 -3.83
CA SER A 247 -12.56 -16.34 -2.58
C SER A 247 -11.24 -15.89 -1.94
N TRP A 248 -10.20 -15.67 -2.76
CA TRP A 248 -8.90 -15.20 -2.29
C TRP A 248 -9.00 -13.78 -1.75
N PHE A 249 -9.39 -12.81 -2.57
CA PHE A 249 -9.40 -11.41 -2.09
C PHE A 249 -10.52 -11.14 -1.07
N GLY A 250 -11.60 -11.94 -1.06
CA GLY A 250 -12.62 -11.85 -0.01
C GLY A 250 -12.09 -12.25 1.36
N HIS A 251 -11.37 -13.36 1.43
CA HIS A 251 -10.69 -13.78 2.66
C HIS A 251 -9.65 -12.73 3.10
N GLU A 252 -8.92 -12.14 2.16
CA GLU A 252 -7.94 -11.09 2.42
C GLU A 252 -8.56 -9.79 2.98
N ILE A 253 -9.79 -9.43 2.57
CA ILE A 253 -10.47 -8.19 2.99
C ILE A 253 -11.28 -8.40 4.27
N PHE A 254 -12.06 -9.47 4.35
CA PHE A 254 -13.04 -9.66 5.43
C PHE A 254 -12.55 -10.58 6.53
N ARG A 255 -11.52 -11.40 6.30
CA ARG A 255 -11.13 -12.53 7.16
C ARG A 255 -12.21 -13.61 7.26
N ASP A 256 -11.89 -14.64 8.03
CA ASP A 256 -12.76 -15.78 8.31
C ASP A 256 -13.50 -15.67 9.65
N GLY A 257 -14.42 -16.62 9.85
CA GLY A 257 -15.06 -16.86 11.13
C GLY A 257 -15.99 -15.74 11.57
N VAL A 258 -16.11 -15.57 12.89
CA VAL A 258 -17.01 -14.58 13.50
C VAL A 258 -16.61 -13.16 13.12
N TYR A 259 -15.31 -12.89 13.04
CA TYR A 259 -14.80 -11.57 12.69
C TYR A 259 -15.24 -11.15 11.27
N GLY A 260 -15.02 -12.02 10.28
CA GLY A 260 -15.46 -11.76 8.91
C GLY A 260 -16.97 -11.73 8.76
N LEU A 261 -17.70 -12.57 9.50
CA LEU A 261 -19.17 -12.52 9.54
C LEU A 261 -19.67 -11.14 10.00
N VAL A 262 -19.08 -10.55 11.05
CA VAL A 262 -19.44 -9.19 11.50
C VAL A 262 -19.19 -8.17 10.41
N GLY A 263 -18.06 -8.25 9.71
CA GLY A 263 -17.73 -7.37 8.58
C GLY A 263 -18.75 -7.47 7.43
N VAL A 264 -19.07 -8.68 7.00
CA VAL A 264 -20.05 -8.93 5.91
C VAL A 264 -21.45 -8.48 6.31
N VAL A 265 -21.91 -8.85 7.52
CA VAL A 265 -23.22 -8.43 8.04
C VAL A 265 -23.28 -6.91 8.15
N ALA A 266 -22.21 -6.25 8.58
CA ALA A 266 -22.14 -4.80 8.61
C ALA A 266 -22.21 -4.17 7.22
N VAL A 267 -21.62 -4.77 6.18
CA VAL A 267 -21.79 -4.27 4.81
C VAL A 267 -23.23 -4.41 4.34
N LEU A 268 -23.82 -5.60 4.49
CA LEU A 268 -25.17 -5.92 4.01
C LEU A 268 -26.26 -5.13 4.75
N LEU A 269 -26.18 -5.06 6.08
CA LEU A 269 -27.18 -4.39 6.92
C LEU A 269 -26.83 -2.92 7.19
N GLY A 270 -25.55 -2.59 7.34
CA GLY A 270 -25.10 -1.25 7.68
C GLY A 270 -25.57 -0.23 6.64
N ALA A 271 -25.53 -0.59 5.35
CA ALA A 271 -26.06 0.23 4.28
C ALA A 271 -27.56 0.58 4.45
N LEU A 272 -28.37 -0.27 5.10
CA LEU A 272 -29.78 0.00 5.41
C LEU A 272 -29.95 0.80 6.70
N LEU A 273 -29.00 0.66 7.62
CA LEU A 273 -29.04 1.21 8.98
C LEU A 273 -28.50 2.65 9.07
N VAL A 274 -27.84 3.15 8.03
CA VAL A 274 -27.38 4.55 7.94
C VAL A 274 -28.57 5.53 8.12
N PRO A 275 -28.51 6.46 9.10
CA PRO A 275 -29.64 7.35 9.39
C PRO A 275 -29.95 8.38 8.30
N SER A 276 -28.93 9.03 7.70
CA SER A 276 -29.17 9.94 6.58
C SER A 276 -29.66 9.16 5.35
N ARG A 277 -30.81 9.59 4.78
CA ARG A 277 -31.41 8.94 3.60
C ARG A 277 -30.50 8.98 2.37
N ALA A 278 -29.84 10.11 2.14
CA ALA A 278 -28.91 10.25 1.01
C ALA A 278 -27.68 9.37 1.22
N ALA A 279 -27.11 9.37 2.43
CA ALA A 279 -25.98 8.50 2.75
C ALA A 279 -26.34 7.01 2.62
N ARG A 280 -27.55 6.60 3.02
CA ARG A 280 -28.07 5.24 2.90
C ARG A 280 -28.09 4.75 1.44
N VAL A 281 -28.62 5.58 0.54
CA VAL A 281 -28.62 5.28 -0.91
C VAL A 281 -27.20 5.19 -1.43
N THR A 282 -26.33 6.14 -1.06
CA THR A 282 -24.91 6.10 -1.43
C THR A 282 -24.22 4.83 -0.98
N THR A 283 -24.32 4.46 0.30
CA THR A 283 -23.70 3.24 0.84
C THR A 283 -24.28 1.98 0.22
N GLY A 284 -25.59 1.96 -0.08
CA GLY A 284 -26.25 0.84 -0.76
C GLY A 284 -25.73 0.63 -2.18
N VAL A 285 -25.57 1.70 -2.95
CA VAL A 285 -24.99 1.62 -4.31
C VAL A 285 -23.53 1.19 -4.26
N LEU A 286 -22.74 1.72 -3.33
CA LEU A 286 -21.34 1.30 -3.18
C LEU A 286 -21.22 -0.17 -2.76
N ALA A 287 -22.07 -0.65 -1.84
CA ALA A 287 -22.12 -2.05 -1.46
C ALA A 287 -22.50 -2.96 -2.63
N LEU A 288 -23.44 -2.53 -3.48
CA LEU A 288 -23.81 -3.25 -4.69
C LEU A 288 -22.64 -3.32 -5.69
N VAL A 289 -21.98 -2.18 -5.97
CA VAL A 289 -20.83 -2.14 -6.89
C VAL A 289 -19.69 -3.03 -6.38
N VAL A 290 -19.39 -2.98 -5.07
CA VAL A 290 -18.42 -3.89 -4.45
C VAL A 290 -18.87 -5.34 -4.59
N GLY A 291 -20.14 -5.65 -4.30
CA GLY A 291 -20.68 -7.00 -4.46
C GLY A 291 -20.54 -7.55 -5.88
N VAL A 292 -20.69 -6.70 -6.90
CA VAL A 292 -20.45 -7.07 -8.30
C VAL A 292 -18.98 -7.46 -8.54
N THR A 293 -18.02 -6.83 -7.88
CA THR A 293 -16.60 -7.25 -7.99
C THR A 293 -16.33 -8.63 -7.40
N PHE A 294 -17.19 -9.11 -6.51
CA PHE A 294 -17.11 -10.46 -5.94
C PHE A 294 -17.77 -11.53 -6.82
N VAL A 295 -18.44 -11.16 -7.91
CA VAL A 295 -19.02 -12.14 -8.85
C VAL A 295 -17.89 -12.80 -9.65
N PRO A 296 -17.79 -14.14 -9.66
CA PRO A 296 -16.75 -14.86 -10.40
C PRO A 296 -16.69 -14.43 -11.87
N GLY A 297 -15.48 -14.15 -12.36
CA GLY A 297 -15.22 -13.74 -13.74
C GLY A 297 -15.32 -12.22 -14.00
N VAL A 298 -15.92 -11.41 -13.12
CA VAL A 298 -16.04 -9.96 -13.35
C VAL A 298 -14.70 -9.25 -13.32
N THR A 299 -13.84 -9.56 -12.34
CA THR A 299 -12.48 -8.97 -12.23
C THR A 299 -11.59 -9.37 -13.41
N ARG A 300 -11.74 -10.60 -13.91
CA ARG A 300 -11.07 -11.09 -15.12
C ARG A 300 -11.57 -10.36 -16.37
N LEU A 301 -12.88 -10.25 -16.54
CA LEU A 301 -13.47 -9.51 -17.66
C LEU A 301 -13.00 -8.06 -17.69
N ALA A 302 -12.95 -7.39 -16.53
CA ALA A 302 -12.47 -6.02 -16.46
C ALA A 302 -10.97 -5.89 -16.79
N TYR A 303 -10.16 -6.89 -16.43
CA TYR A 303 -8.78 -6.95 -16.88
C TYR A 303 -8.66 -7.11 -18.39
N ASP A 304 -9.41 -8.05 -18.96
CA ASP A 304 -9.36 -8.33 -20.40
C ASP A 304 -9.83 -7.12 -21.23
N LEU A 305 -10.75 -6.31 -20.69
CA LEU A 305 -11.30 -5.12 -21.38
C LEU A 305 -10.45 -3.86 -21.24
N VAL A 306 -9.93 -3.58 -20.03
CA VAL A 306 -9.31 -2.27 -19.72
C VAL A 306 -8.00 -2.39 -18.93
N GLY A 307 -7.47 -3.60 -18.74
CA GLY A 307 -6.25 -3.87 -17.96
C GLY A 307 -6.41 -3.67 -16.44
N LEU A 308 -7.62 -3.32 -15.97
CA LEU A 308 -7.91 -3.11 -14.55
C LEU A 308 -8.38 -4.44 -13.96
N GLY A 309 -7.47 -5.22 -13.40
CA GLY A 309 -7.79 -6.57 -12.95
C GLY A 309 -7.48 -6.82 -11.48
N PRO A 310 -6.29 -7.34 -11.14
CA PRO A 310 -5.99 -7.79 -9.78
C PRO A 310 -5.86 -6.68 -8.74
N THR A 311 -6.01 -5.42 -9.12
CA THR A 311 -6.15 -4.28 -8.19
C THR A 311 -7.60 -3.86 -7.97
N LEU A 312 -8.58 -4.44 -8.69
CA LEU A 312 -9.99 -4.09 -8.58
C LEU A 312 -10.60 -4.45 -7.23
N TRP A 313 -10.02 -5.40 -6.50
CA TRP A 313 -10.44 -5.67 -5.12
C TRP A 313 -10.38 -4.39 -4.26
N ARG A 314 -9.55 -3.39 -4.62
CA ARG A 314 -9.51 -2.06 -3.97
C ARG A 314 -10.80 -1.27 -4.12
N ILE A 315 -11.73 -1.65 -5.01
CA ILE A 315 -13.08 -1.08 -5.05
C ILE A 315 -13.82 -1.35 -3.73
N SER A 316 -13.51 -2.45 -3.03
CA SER A 316 -14.03 -2.74 -1.68
C SER A 316 -13.80 -1.60 -0.68
N TRP A 317 -12.75 -0.79 -0.88
CA TRP A 317 -12.42 0.37 -0.06
C TRP A 317 -13.53 1.43 -0.05
N ALA A 318 -14.37 1.47 -1.09
CA ALA A 318 -15.46 2.44 -1.20
C ALA A 318 -16.54 2.28 -0.11
N VAL A 319 -16.72 1.07 0.43
CA VAL A 319 -17.81 0.77 1.37
C VAL A 319 -17.46 1.18 2.81
N THR A 320 -16.19 1.46 3.11
CA THR A 320 -15.73 1.87 4.46
C THR A 320 -16.24 0.93 5.57
N VAL A 321 -15.92 -0.37 5.46
CA VAL A 321 -16.48 -1.46 6.31
C VAL A 321 -16.48 -1.13 7.80
N ALA A 322 -15.37 -0.60 8.34
CA ALA A 322 -15.27 -0.22 9.75
C ALA A 322 -16.34 0.80 10.17
N ALA A 323 -16.65 1.79 9.33
CA ALA A 323 -17.70 2.77 9.60
C ALA A 323 -19.08 2.09 9.70
N LEU A 324 -19.35 1.11 8.84
CA LEU A 324 -20.60 0.35 8.84
C LEU A 324 -20.72 -0.58 10.06
N VAL A 325 -19.61 -1.18 10.52
CA VAL A 325 -19.55 -1.93 11.78
C VAL A 325 -19.94 -1.00 12.95
N GLY A 326 -19.38 0.21 12.98
CA GLY A 326 -19.74 1.23 13.96
C GLY A 326 -21.21 1.63 13.92
N VAL A 327 -21.77 1.85 12.71
CA VAL A 327 -23.20 2.15 12.53
C VAL A 327 -24.08 1.01 13.04
N LEU A 328 -23.76 -0.24 12.69
CA LEU A 328 -24.51 -1.42 13.14
C LEU A 328 -24.60 -1.45 14.67
N GLY A 329 -23.46 -1.38 15.37
CA GLY A 329 -23.44 -1.43 16.83
C GLY A 329 -24.12 -0.23 17.49
N ALA A 330 -23.96 0.97 16.95
CA ALA A 330 -24.62 2.16 17.48
C ALA A 330 -26.15 2.14 17.28
N ARG A 331 -26.64 1.54 16.20
CA ARG A 331 -28.07 1.37 15.94
C ARG A 331 -28.69 0.32 16.86
N LEU A 332 -27.99 -0.78 17.13
CA LEU A 332 -28.38 -1.77 18.14
C LEU A 332 -28.47 -1.13 19.54
N ALA A 333 -27.48 -0.30 19.91
CA ALA A 333 -27.47 0.42 21.17
C ALA A 333 -28.62 1.44 21.32
N ALA A 334 -28.99 2.11 20.24
CA ALA A 334 -30.05 3.12 20.26
C ALA A 334 -31.45 2.54 20.50
N GLY A 335 -31.64 1.22 20.30
CA GLY A 335 -32.93 0.53 20.40
C GLY A 335 -33.50 0.33 21.81
N GLY A 336 -32.73 0.51 22.89
CA GLY A 336 -33.26 0.35 24.25
C GLY A 336 -32.29 0.71 25.39
N ARG A 337 -32.78 1.41 26.43
CA ARG A 337 -31.94 1.97 27.53
C ARG A 337 -31.11 0.92 28.27
N ARG A 338 -31.65 -0.30 28.46
CA ARG A 338 -30.97 -1.42 29.15
C ARG A 338 -29.82 -2.02 28.32
N TRP A 339 -29.88 -1.93 26.99
CA TRP A 339 -28.94 -2.58 26.07
C TRP A 339 -27.94 -1.62 25.42
N ARG A 340 -28.02 -0.33 25.76
CA ARG A 340 -27.20 0.77 25.19
C ARG A 340 -25.70 0.51 25.22
N LEU A 341 -25.21 -0.19 26.24
CA LEU A 341 -23.79 -0.52 26.38
C LEU A 341 -23.51 -2.02 26.25
N LEU A 342 -24.44 -2.87 26.66
CA LEU A 342 -24.26 -4.33 26.63
C LEU A 342 -24.12 -4.89 25.22
N LEU A 343 -24.92 -4.42 24.25
CA LEU A 343 -24.84 -4.91 22.87
C LEU A 343 -23.54 -4.47 22.18
N PRO A 344 -23.15 -3.17 22.20
CA PRO A 344 -21.84 -2.76 21.73
C PRO A 344 -20.68 -3.49 22.42
N ALA A 345 -20.74 -3.65 23.75
CA ALA A 345 -19.72 -4.38 24.49
C ALA A 345 -19.64 -5.85 24.05
N GLY A 346 -20.79 -6.50 23.81
CA GLY A 346 -20.84 -7.87 23.28
C GLY A 346 -20.25 -7.98 21.88
N VAL A 347 -20.54 -7.05 20.97
CA VAL A 347 -19.92 -7.00 19.64
C VAL A 347 -18.42 -6.76 19.74
N ALA A 348 -17.98 -5.81 20.58
CA ALA A 348 -16.57 -5.57 20.82
C ALA A 348 -15.87 -6.82 21.40
N ALA A 349 -16.48 -7.49 22.37
CA ALA A 349 -15.96 -8.73 22.94
C ALA A 349 -15.87 -9.85 21.90
N ALA A 350 -16.86 -9.98 21.02
CA ALA A 350 -16.82 -10.95 19.92
C ALA A 350 -15.69 -10.65 18.93
N LEU A 351 -15.51 -9.37 18.55
CA LEU A 351 -14.40 -8.94 17.69
C LEU A 351 -13.04 -9.19 18.35
N VAL A 352 -12.91 -8.88 19.64
CA VAL A 352 -11.68 -9.08 20.40
C VAL A 352 -11.34 -10.57 20.58
N ALA A 353 -12.34 -11.41 20.81
CA ALA A 353 -12.17 -12.84 21.03
C ALA A 353 -11.91 -13.62 19.72
N SER A 354 -12.40 -13.12 18.58
CA SER A 354 -12.26 -13.80 17.28
C SER A 354 -11.22 -13.17 16.35
N GLY A 355 -10.85 -11.91 16.58
CA GLY A 355 -9.83 -11.20 15.80
C GLY A 355 -8.43 -11.36 16.38
N LEU A 356 -7.44 -10.91 15.61
CA LEU A 356 -6.04 -10.87 16.03
C LEU A 356 -5.62 -9.40 16.21
N PRO A 357 -5.03 -8.99 17.35
CA PRO A 357 -4.50 -7.64 17.48
C PRO A 357 -3.45 -7.36 16.39
N ILE A 358 -3.56 -6.21 15.71
CA ILE A 358 -2.65 -5.88 14.60
C ILE A 358 -1.19 -5.77 15.02
N TRP A 359 -0.91 -5.50 16.31
CA TRP A 359 0.43 -5.43 16.88
C TRP A 359 0.96 -6.78 17.39
N SER A 360 0.23 -7.87 17.13
CA SER A 360 0.67 -9.22 17.51
C SER A 360 1.84 -9.68 16.65
N SER A 361 2.81 -10.38 17.25
CA SER A 361 3.89 -11.06 16.51
C SER A 361 3.36 -12.14 15.56
N ALA A 362 2.19 -12.72 15.83
CA ALA A 362 1.50 -13.62 14.92
C ALA A 362 1.06 -12.93 13.61
N ASN A 363 1.02 -11.59 13.57
CA ASN A 363 0.79 -10.79 12.38
C ASN A 363 2.11 -10.46 11.63
N GLY A 364 3.25 -10.99 12.08
CA GLY A 364 4.57 -10.61 11.58
C GLY A 364 5.01 -9.20 11.98
N VAL A 365 4.30 -8.58 12.94
CA VAL A 365 4.57 -7.22 13.41
C VAL A 365 5.40 -7.27 14.69
N SER A 366 6.41 -6.41 14.79
CA SER A 366 7.10 -6.14 16.05
C SER A 366 6.71 -4.78 16.60
N LEU A 367 6.74 -4.65 17.93
CA LEU A 367 6.60 -3.36 18.61
C LEU A 367 7.97 -2.89 19.08
N ASP A 368 8.43 -1.76 18.56
CA ASP A 368 9.72 -1.19 18.87
C ASP A 368 9.56 0.23 19.43
N TRP A 369 10.32 0.54 20.48
CA TRP A 369 10.45 1.89 21.02
C TRP A 369 11.92 2.21 21.31
N PRO A 370 12.45 3.38 20.92
CA PRO A 370 11.79 4.45 20.15
C PRO A 370 11.36 4.02 18.73
N PRO A 371 10.46 4.75 18.05
CA PRO A 371 10.04 4.49 16.67
C PRO A 371 11.23 4.31 15.74
N ARG A 372 11.15 3.34 14.82
CA ARG A 372 12.21 3.02 13.85
C ARG A 372 11.64 2.91 12.44
N TYR A 373 12.52 2.80 11.45
CA TYR A 373 12.10 2.51 10.08
C TYR A 373 11.36 1.18 10.00
N GLU A 374 10.45 1.08 9.04
CA GLU A 374 9.70 -0.13 8.70
C GLU A 374 10.59 -1.21 8.04
N ARG A 375 11.84 -1.36 8.50
CA ARG A 375 12.88 -2.26 7.99
C ARG A 375 13.47 -3.10 9.12
N GLY A 376 14.16 -4.19 8.78
CA GLY A 376 14.89 -5.00 9.77
C GLY A 376 16.01 -4.19 10.42
N LEU A 377 16.17 -4.25 11.75
CA LEU A 377 17.29 -3.60 12.43
C LEU A 377 18.64 -4.04 11.86
N GLY A 378 18.84 -5.34 11.67
CA GLY A 378 20.05 -5.88 11.03
C GLY A 378 20.27 -5.31 9.64
N SER A 379 19.21 -5.26 8.81
CA SER A 379 19.29 -4.73 7.45
C SER A 379 19.59 -3.23 7.38
N VAL A 380 19.10 -2.43 8.34
CA VAL A 380 19.45 -1.00 8.43
C VAL A 380 20.93 -0.84 8.76
N VAL A 381 21.45 -1.58 9.75
CA VAL A 381 22.87 -1.49 10.12
C VAL A 381 23.77 -1.96 8.97
N VAL A 382 23.42 -3.05 8.29
CA VAL A 382 24.14 -3.54 7.10
C VAL A 382 24.13 -2.48 5.99
N ALA A 383 22.97 -1.90 5.69
CA ALA A 383 22.85 -0.88 4.65
C ALA A 383 23.66 0.38 4.98
N GLU A 384 23.61 0.88 6.23
CA GLU A 384 24.41 2.03 6.67
C GLU A 384 25.92 1.75 6.57
N ASP A 385 26.37 0.55 6.94
CA ASP A 385 27.78 0.12 6.84
C ASP A 385 28.26 0.00 5.38
N VAL A 386 27.40 -0.48 4.48
CA VAL A 386 27.67 -0.48 3.03
C VAL A 386 27.75 0.95 2.50
N ILE A 387 26.77 1.81 2.82
CA ILE A 387 26.73 3.21 2.38
C ILE A 387 27.97 3.99 2.82
N ALA A 388 28.46 3.74 4.03
CA ALA A 388 29.64 4.44 4.57
C ALA A 388 30.94 4.13 3.81
N ARG A 389 30.98 3.04 3.04
CA ARG A 389 32.18 2.56 2.31
C ARG A 389 32.05 2.66 0.80
N ALA A 390 30.81 2.71 0.30
CA ALA A 390 30.53 2.84 -1.12
C ALA A 390 30.76 4.28 -1.60
N GLU A 391 31.27 4.40 -2.82
CA GLU A 391 31.32 5.67 -3.53
C GLU A 391 29.99 5.92 -4.28
N PRO A 392 29.63 7.19 -4.54
CA PRO A 392 28.49 7.49 -5.39
C PRO A 392 28.67 6.90 -6.79
N GLY A 393 27.73 6.06 -7.22
CA GLY A 393 27.79 5.33 -8.49
C GLY A 393 28.03 3.83 -8.33
N ASP A 394 28.51 3.38 -7.16
CA ASP A 394 28.81 1.97 -6.91
C ASP A 394 27.56 1.09 -7.10
N THR A 395 27.81 -0.12 -7.60
CA THR A 395 26.82 -1.20 -7.70
C THR A 395 27.13 -2.30 -6.69
N VAL A 396 26.17 -2.54 -5.79
CA VAL A 396 26.33 -3.48 -4.68
C VAL A 396 25.43 -4.70 -4.84
N LEU A 397 26.01 -5.89 -4.68
CA LEU A 397 25.27 -7.14 -4.56
C LEU A 397 24.94 -7.43 -3.09
N LEU A 398 23.65 -7.51 -2.76
CA LEU A 398 23.16 -7.73 -1.40
C LEU A 398 22.03 -8.79 -1.38
N PRO A 399 21.84 -9.51 -0.25
CA PRO A 399 20.63 -10.29 -0.01
C PRO A 399 19.39 -9.38 -0.03
N GLU A 400 18.25 -9.89 -0.47
CA GLU A 400 17.04 -9.11 -0.79
C GLU A 400 16.65 -8.09 0.29
N GLN A 401 16.57 -8.51 1.56
CA GLN A 401 16.12 -7.61 2.63
C GLN A 401 17.09 -6.45 2.90
N ASP A 402 18.39 -6.69 2.73
CA ASP A 402 19.43 -5.67 2.88
C ASP A 402 19.47 -4.78 1.64
N ALA A 403 19.30 -5.36 0.44
CA ALA A 403 19.24 -4.64 -0.83
C ALA A 403 18.04 -3.68 -0.91
N ILE A 404 16.85 -4.12 -0.49
CA ILE A 404 15.66 -3.26 -0.35
C ILE A 404 15.96 -2.11 0.61
N THR A 405 16.59 -2.41 1.75
CA THR A 405 16.89 -1.39 2.76
C THR A 405 17.90 -0.36 2.24
N LEU A 406 18.96 -0.78 1.56
CA LEU A 406 19.92 0.12 0.91
C LEU A 406 19.21 1.07 -0.06
N THR A 407 18.35 0.52 -0.92
CA THR A 407 17.63 1.26 -1.97
C THR A 407 16.59 2.26 -1.41
N VAL A 408 16.11 2.01 -0.20
CA VAL A 408 15.22 2.90 0.56
C VAL A 408 16.01 4.03 1.25
N LEU A 409 17.25 3.75 1.69
CA LEU A 409 18.07 4.70 2.45
C LEU A 409 18.89 5.63 1.55
N THR A 410 19.23 5.21 0.34
CA THR A 410 19.99 6.06 -0.61
C THR A 410 19.62 5.75 -2.06
N THR A 411 19.79 6.74 -2.93
CA THR A 411 19.75 6.54 -4.39
C THR A 411 21.10 6.74 -5.07
N ARG A 412 22.15 7.09 -4.30
CA ARG A 412 23.52 7.33 -4.80
C ARG A 412 24.31 6.05 -5.03
N VAL A 413 23.93 4.97 -4.36
CA VAL A 413 24.50 3.63 -4.51
C VAL A 413 23.38 2.73 -5.03
N LYS A 414 23.66 1.93 -6.05
CA LYS A 414 22.67 1.03 -6.64
C LYS A 414 22.88 -0.38 -6.14
N THR A 415 21.81 -1.16 -6.19
CA THR A 415 21.92 -2.60 -5.97
C THR A 415 21.81 -3.32 -7.31
N VAL A 416 22.48 -4.47 -7.43
CA VAL A 416 22.39 -5.33 -8.62
C VAL A 416 20.93 -5.60 -8.96
N ALA A 417 20.16 -6.03 -7.98
CA ALA A 417 18.71 -6.03 -8.05
C ALA A 417 18.13 -6.22 -6.65
N PRO A 418 17.39 -5.25 -6.12
CA PRO A 418 16.92 -5.32 -4.74
C PRO A 418 15.77 -6.32 -4.58
N ARG A 419 15.08 -6.67 -5.67
CA ARG A 419 14.03 -7.69 -5.69
C ARG A 419 13.80 -8.18 -7.10
N ASP A 420 13.71 -9.50 -7.27
CA ASP A 420 13.46 -10.16 -8.56
C ASP A 420 12.15 -9.71 -9.24
N TYR A 421 11.12 -9.40 -8.44
CA TYR A 421 9.82 -8.92 -8.87
C TYR A 421 9.88 -7.72 -9.83
N PHE A 422 10.86 -6.84 -9.67
CA PHE A 422 11.00 -5.65 -10.53
C PHE A 422 11.84 -5.92 -11.80
N LEU A 423 12.52 -7.08 -11.90
CA LEU A 423 13.37 -7.44 -13.05
C LEU A 423 12.55 -7.79 -14.29
N ASP A 424 11.45 -8.52 -14.13
CA ASP A 424 10.70 -9.11 -15.25
C ASP A 424 10.24 -8.07 -16.29
N GLN A 425 9.97 -6.85 -15.84
CA GLN A 425 9.51 -5.75 -16.69
C GLN A 425 10.58 -5.18 -17.61
N LEU A 426 11.84 -5.42 -17.24
CA LEU A 426 13.02 -4.93 -17.93
C LEU A 426 13.75 -6.07 -18.65
N ARG A 427 13.16 -7.27 -18.69
CA ARG A 427 13.73 -8.47 -19.33
C ARG A 427 14.19 -8.20 -20.76
N ASP A 428 13.35 -7.56 -21.55
CA ASP A 428 13.59 -7.30 -22.97
C ASP A 428 14.24 -5.93 -23.21
N VAL A 429 14.65 -5.22 -22.16
CA VAL A 429 15.27 -3.89 -22.29
C VAL A 429 16.76 -4.05 -22.62
N PRO A 430 17.24 -3.51 -23.74
CA PRO A 430 18.65 -3.61 -24.12
C PRO A 430 19.58 -3.04 -23.04
N GLY A 431 20.66 -3.76 -22.75
CA GLY A 431 21.65 -3.36 -21.75
C GLY A 431 21.24 -3.57 -20.29
N PHE A 432 20.01 -4.02 -19.99
CA PHE A 432 19.60 -4.27 -18.61
C PHE A 432 20.30 -5.48 -17.97
N ARG A 433 20.75 -6.45 -18.78
CA ARG A 433 21.42 -7.68 -18.34
C ARG A 433 20.56 -8.50 -17.37
N TYR A 434 19.31 -8.78 -17.77
CA TYR A 434 18.31 -9.46 -16.94
C TYR A 434 18.82 -10.79 -16.35
N GLU A 435 19.39 -11.67 -17.17
CA GLU A 435 19.84 -12.99 -16.73
C GLU A 435 20.98 -12.90 -15.70
N GLN A 436 21.94 -12.00 -15.92
CA GLN A 436 23.03 -11.74 -14.97
C GLN A 436 22.49 -11.22 -13.63
N ARG A 437 21.56 -10.25 -13.65
CA ARG A 437 20.96 -9.71 -12.41
C ARG A 437 20.19 -10.79 -11.66
N LEU A 438 19.39 -11.59 -12.37
CA LEU A 438 18.63 -12.69 -11.76
C LEU A 438 19.56 -13.75 -11.17
N LEU A 439 20.63 -14.10 -11.87
CA LEU A 439 21.67 -15.02 -11.40
C LEU A 439 22.29 -14.54 -10.09
N LEU A 440 22.74 -13.28 -10.05
CA LEU A 440 23.40 -12.70 -8.88
C LEU A 440 22.45 -12.53 -7.69
N VAL A 441 21.18 -12.16 -7.91
CA VAL A 441 20.17 -12.09 -6.83
C VAL A 441 19.99 -13.45 -6.16
N ARG A 442 19.82 -14.51 -6.96
CA ARG A 442 19.71 -15.88 -6.45
C ARG A 442 20.97 -16.31 -5.70
N PHE A 443 22.13 -15.95 -6.25
CA PHE A 443 23.42 -16.18 -5.62
C PHE A 443 23.53 -15.50 -4.25
N ALA A 444 23.14 -14.23 -4.11
CA ALA A 444 23.20 -13.50 -2.85
C ALA A 444 22.17 -14.01 -1.82
N ASN A 445 20.96 -14.36 -2.26
CA ASN A 445 19.90 -14.92 -1.42
C ASN A 445 20.18 -16.35 -0.94
N GLY A 446 21.20 -17.03 -1.50
CA GLY A 446 21.52 -18.42 -1.15
C GLY A 446 20.56 -19.43 -1.71
N GLU A 447 19.87 -19.08 -2.78
CA GLU A 447 19.09 -20.00 -3.58
C GLU A 447 20.00 -20.98 -4.32
N VAL A 448 19.41 -22.09 -4.78
CA VAL A 448 20.14 -23.02 -5.65
C VAL A 448 20.33 -22.35 -7.00
N VAL A 449 21.58 -22.08 -7.34
CA VAL A 449 22.00 -21.56 -8.64
C VAL A 449 22.52 -22.72 -9.47
N PHE A 450 21.88 -22.98 -10.60
CA PHE A 450 22.31 -23.99 -11.58
C PHE A 450 23.14 -23.33 -12.69
N ALA A 451 24.21 -22.63 -12.30
CA ALA A 451 25.14 -21.99 -13.21
C ALA A 451 26.58 -22.32 -12.80
N PRO A 452 27.51 -22.52 -13.74
CA PRO A 452 28.93 -22.62 -13.46
C PRO A 452 29.46 -21.38 -12.75
N ASP A 453 30.45 -21.57 -11.87
CA ASP A 453 31.16 -20.48 -11.17
C ASP A 453 31.67 -19.40 -12.13
N SER A 454 32.13 -19.78 -13.33
CA SER A 454 32.59 -18.83 -14.36
C SER A 454 31.48 -17.89 -14.85
N GLU A 455 30.23 -18.34 -14.89
CA GLU A 455 29.10 -17.48 -15.29
C GLU A 455 28.75 -16.48 -14.18
N VAL A 456 28.89 -16.87 -12.91
CA VAL A 456 28.69 -15.96 -11.78
C VAL A 456 29.78 -14.89 -11.77
N VAL A 457 31.05 -15.26 -11.99
CA VAL A 457 32.16 -14.29 -12.09
C VAL A 457 31.96 -13.35 -13.27
N ALA A 458 31.62 -13.88 -14.45
CA ALA A 458 31.30 -13.05 -15.61
C ALA A 458 30.13 -12.10 -15.34
N ALA A 459 29.10 -12.52 -14.60
CA ALA A 459 27.99 -11.66 -14.21
C ALA A 459 28.39 -10.56 -13.23
N LEU A 460 29.32 -10.83 -12.29
CA LEU A 460 29.89 -9.82 -11.39
C LEU A 460 30.67 -8.75 -12.17
N ASP A 461 31.41 -9.16 -13.20
CA ASP A 461 32.15 -8.26 -14.08
C ASP A 461 31.23 -7.48 -15.03
N ASP A 462 30.28 -8.15 -15.70
CA ASP A 462 29.33 -7.56 -16.65
C ASP A 462 28.45 -6.45 -16.04
N LEU A 463 28.26 -6.49 -14.72
CA LEU A 463 27.43 -5.56 -13.97
C LEU A 463 28.26 -4.59 -13.12
N ASP A 464 29.59 -4.59 -13.27
CA ASP A 464 30.53 -3.75 -12.54
C ASP A 464 30.25 -3.76 -11.02
N VAL A 465 30.18 -4.95 -10.42
CA VAL A 465 29.89 -5.10 -8.98
C VAL A 465 31.11 -4.70 -8.15
N ASP A 466 31.01 -3.58 -7.43
CA ASP A 466 32.08 -3.04 -6.59
C ASP A 466 32.14 -3.72 -5.22
N GLN A 467 30.96 -4.04 -4.66
CA GLN A 467 30.83 -4.70 -3.37
C GLN A 467 29.81 -5.84 -3.44
N ALA A 468 30.11 -6.95 -2.77
CA ALA A 468 29.23 -8.10 -2.67
C ALA A 468 29.10 -8.55 -1.21
N CYS A 469 27.87 -8.76 -0.76
CA CYS A 469 27.57 -9.19 0.59
C CYS A 469 26.77 -10.49 0.58
N LEU A 470 27.09 -11.39 1.51
CA LEU A 470 26.46 -12.71 1.64
C LEU A 470 25.88 -12.89 3.04
N LEU A 471 24.67 -13.48 3.10
CA LEU A 471 24.02 -13.85 4.36
C LEU A 471 24.55 -15.19 4.86
N PHE A 472 25.12 -15.21 6.06
CA PHE A 472 25.56 -16.42 6.75
C PHE A 472 24.40 -17.02 7.58
N PRO A 473 24.28 -18.36 7.61
CA PRO A 473 23.29 -19.05 8.42
C PRO A 473 23.49 -18.78 9.92
N GLU A 474 22.42 -18.90 10.70
CA GLU A 474 22.48 -18.86 12.17
C GLU A 474 23.13 -20.12 12.75
N GLU A 475 23.69 -20.01 13.95
CA GLU A 475 24.20 -21.18 14.67
C GLU A 475 23.05 -22.18 14.92
N GLY A 476 23.21 -23.42 14.44
CA GLY A 476 22.20 -24.47 14.52
C GLY A 476 21.35 -24.67 13.26
N GLU A 477 21.52 -23.84 12.22
CA GLU A 477 20.96 -24.13 10.89
C GLU A 477 21.63 -25.35 10.23
N PRO A 478 20.96 -26.03 9.29
CA PRO A 478 21.47 -27.25 8.66
C PRO A 478 22.86 -27.06 8.03
N PRO A 479 23.80 -28.02 8.21
CA PRO A 479 25.19 -27.88 7.76
C PRO A 479 25.36 -27.51 6.29
N TYR A 480 24.45 -27.99 5.42
CA TYR A 480 24.51 -27.73 3.98
C TYR A 480 24.37 -26.24 3.62
N ARG A 481 23.67 -25.43 4.45
CA ARG A 481 23.56 -23.99 4.21
C ARG A 481 24.89 -23.28 4.48
N THR A 482 25.60 -23.72 5.52
CA THR A 482 26.91 -23.19 5.89
C THR A 482 27.94 -23.48 4.81
N THR A 483 28.00 -24.74 4.32
CA THR A 483 28.93 -25.13 3.25
C THR A 483 28.74 -24.27 2.00
N ARG A 484 27.49 -24.06 1.57
CA ARG A 484 27.18 -23.24 0.39
C ARG A 484 27.55 -21.77 0.53
N VAL A 485 27.44 -21.18 1.72
CA VAL A 485 27.88 -19.79 1.92
C VAL A 485 29.40 -19.70 1.82
N VAL A 486 30.13 -20.68 2.35
CA VAL A 486 31.59 -20.73 2.28
C VAL A 486 32.06 -20.88 0.83
N GLU A 487 31.44 -21.76 0.04
CA GLU A 487 31.73 -21.92 -1.39
C GLU A 487 31.53 -20.61 -2.15
N ARG A 488 30.41 -19.91 -1.91
CA ARG A 488 30.14 -18.60 -2.53
C ARG A 488 31.12 -17.52 -2.09
N ALA A 489 31.53 -17.52 -0.82
CA ALA A 489 32.56 -16.61 -0.32
C ALA A 489 33.92 -16.89 -0.99
N GLN A 490 34.30 -18.16 -1.15
CA GLN A 490 35.50 -18.55 -1.87
C GLN A 490 35.45 -18.14 -3.34
N LEU A 491 34.28 -18.21 -3.97
CA LEU A 491 34.09 -17.72 -5.33
C LEU A 491 34.32 -16.21 -5.43
N LEU A 492 33.80 -15.41 -4.49
CA LEU A 492 34.07 -13.97 -4.44
C LEU A 492 35.57 -13.66 -4.26
N LEU A 493 36.25 -14.40 -3.38
CA LEU A 493 37.71 -14.27 -3.20
C LEU A 493 38.46 -14.61 -4.49
N GLY A 494 38.07 -15.68 -5.18
CA GLY A 494 38.64 -16.07 -6.48
C GLY A 494 38.35 -15.05 -7.59
N ALA A 495 37.26 -14.30 -7.48
CA ALA A 495 36.85 -13.22 -8.39
C ALA A 495 37.49 -11.86 -8.06
N GLY A 496 38.47 -11.83 -7.17
CA GLY A 496 39.23 -10.63 -6.81
C GLY A 496 38.64 -9.77 -5.70
N PHE A 497 37.52 -10.18 -5.08
CA PHE A 497 36.98 -9.44 -3.94
C PHE A 497 37.77 -9.74 -2.67
N THR A 498 37.98 -8.74 -1.83
CA THR A 498 38.63 -8.87 -0.52
C THR A 498 37.61 -8.74 0.60
N PRO A 499 37.71 -9.53 1.69
CA PRO A 499 36.80 -9.39 2.83
C PRO A 499 36.97 -8.02 3.47
N THR A 500 35.86 -7.32 3.71
CA THR A 500 35.90 -6.01 4.35
C THR A 500 35.45 -6.11 5.80
N GLN A 501 34.20 -6.49 6.02
CA GLN A 501 33.61 -6.53 7.36
C GLN A 501 32.43 -7.51 7.43
N ARG A 502 32.19 -8.02 8.63
CA ARG A 502 31.00 -8.77 8.97
C ARG A 502 30.12 -7.94 9.90
N VAL A 503 28.87 -7.71 9.49
CA VAL A 503 27.84 -6.99 10.25
C VAL A 503 26.72 -7.97 10.56
N GLY A 504 26.68 -8.44 11.81
CA GLY A 504 25.77 -9.49 12.22
C GLY A 504 25.94 -10.78 11.40
N ARG A 505 24.90 -11.13 10.64
CA ARG A 505 24.89 -12.31 9.77
C ARG A 505 25.41 -12.03 8.36
N THR A 506 25.60 -10.76 7.97
CA THR A 506 26.00 -10.41 6.62
C THR A 506 27.50 -10.15 6.60
N SER A 507 28.24 -10.83 5.71
CA SER A 507 29.66 -10.53 5.46
C SER A 507 29.83 -9.94 4.08
N CYS A 508 30.56 -8.85 3.99
CA CYS A 508 30.78 -8.09 2.77
C CYS A 508 32.21 -8.21 2.27
N TYR A 509 32.35 -8.09 0.96
CA TYR A 509 33.58 -8.17 0.19
C TYR A 509 33.60 -7.02 -0.82
N ALA A 510 34.76 -6.43 -1.08
CA ALA A 510 34.91 -5.30 -2.02
C ALA A 510 36.08 -5.54 -2.99
N ARG A 511 35.98 -4.97 -4.19
CA ARG A 511 37.05 -5.00 -5.20
C ARG A 511 38.07 -3.87 -5.03
#